data_AF-A0A511CW71-F1
#
_entry.id   AF-A0A511CW71-F1
#
_cell.length_a   1.000
_cell.length_b   1.000
_cell.length_c   1.000
_cell.angle_alpha   90.00
_cell.angle_beta   90.00
_cell.angle_gamma   90.00
#
_symmetry.space_group_name_H-M   'P 1'
#
loop_
_entity.id
_entity.type
_entity.pdbx_description
1 polymer ?
#
loop_
_entity_poly.entity_id
_entity_poly.type
_entity_poly.pdbx_seq_one_letter_code
_entity_poly.pdbx_strand_id
1 'polypeptide(L)'
;MNRAGTTRRSGFLLGFLAVALLVAGVLSYFASSSPDGLDSVTLHGCQITEIADREQLDGQCIAQNAQGHALAAGPLADYTVRGGEGTVGLAGVIGVMATLALAGGVFWVLRRRGPHPPTRED
;
A
#
# COMPACT_ATOMS: atom_id res chain seq x y z
N MET A 1 18.67 -34.74 7.96
CA MET A 1 17.83 -33.90 7.08
C MET A 1 17.17 -32.80 7.93
N ASN A 2 16.98 -31.54 7.52
CA ASN A 2 17.50 -30.79 6.36
C ASN A 2 17.57 -29.28 6.70
N ARG A 3 18.70 -28.61 6.46
CA ARG A 3 18.82 -27.13 6.58
C ARG A 3 18.72 -26.39 5.23
N ALA A 4 19.04 -27.06 4.12
CA ALA A 4 19.12 -26.45 2.78
C ALA A 4 17.77 -25.92 2.24
N GLY A 5 16.64 -26.49 2.67
CA GLY A 5 15.31 -26.01 2.28
C GLY A 5 14.93 -24.69 2.97
N THR A 6 15.29 -24.55 4.25
CA THR A 6 14.96 -23.37 5.06
C THR A 6 15.77 -22.16 4.63
N THR A 7 17.08 -22.32 4.36
CA THR A 7 17.96 -21.23 3.92
C THR A 7 17.60 -20.68 2.53
N ARG A 8 17.20 -21.55 1.58
CA ARG A 8 16.71 -21.09 0.27
C ARG A 8 15.39 -20.31 0.39
N ARG A 9 14.47 -20.77 1.23
CA ARG A 9 13.19 -20.08 1.50
C ARG A 9 13.40 -18.74 2.21
N SER A 10 14.27 -18.67 3.22
CA SER A 10 14.58 -17.41 3.90
C SER A 10 15.31 -16.43 2.98
N GLY A 11 16.23 -16.91 2.13
CA GLY A 11 16.90 -16.07 1.13
C GLY A 11 15.91 -15.46 0.12
N PHE A 12 14.96 -16.24 -0.38
CA PHE A 12 13.88 -15.73 -1.24
C PHE A 12 13.02 -14.67 -0.55
N LEU A 13 12.58 -14.92 0.69
CA LEU A 13 11.77 -13.96 1.46
C LEU A 13 12.51 -12.66 1.78
N LEU A 14 13.81 -12.74 2.11
CA LEU A 14 14.64 -11.56 2.34
C LEU A 14 14.90 -10.78 1.04
N GLY A 15 15.12 -11.46 -0.08
CA GLY A 15 15.24 -10.84 -1.40
C GLY A 15 13.95 -10.13 -1.82
N PHE A 16 12.79 -10.79 -1.66
CA PHE A 16 11.48 -10.20 -1.92
C PHE A 16 11.22 -8.98 -1.01
N LEU A 17 11.54 -9.07 0.28
CA LEU A 17 11.45 -7.94 1.22
C LEU A 17 12.32 -6.76 0.78
N ALA A 18 13.57 -7.01 0.38
CA ALA A 18 14.48 -5.97 -0.08
C ALA A 18 13.94 -5.28 -1.35
N VAL A 19 13.42 -6.04 -2.31
CA VAL A 19 12.77 -5.49 -3.51
C VAL A 19 11.52 -4.68 -3.14
N ALA A 20 10.65 -5.18 -2.27
CA ALA A 20 9.46 -4.48 -1.83
C ALA A 20 9.78 -3.15 -1.13
N LEU A 21 10.80 -3.12 -0.27
CA LEU A 21 11.27 -1.89 0.40
C LEU A 21 11.94 -0.92 -0.57
N LEU A 22 12.67 -1.41 -1.59
CA LEU A 22 13.26 -0.58 -2.64
C LEU A 22 12.19 0.07 -3.52
N VAL A 23 11.17 -0.70 -3.93
CA VAL A 23 10.03 -0.18 -4.69
C VAL A 23 9.26 0.86 -3.86
N ALA A 24 8.88 0.50 -2.63
CA ALA A 24 8.07 1.35 -1.76
C ALA A 24 8.82 2.61 -1.30
N GLY A 25 10.11 2.51 -0.97
CA GLY A 25 10.90 3.59 -0.35
C GLY A 25 11.79 4.39 -1.29
N VAL A 26 12.01 3.94 -2.54
CA VAL A 26 12.87 4.64 -3.52
C VAL A 26 12.15 4.87 -4.84
N LEU A 27 11.61 3.82 -5.47
CA LEU A 27 11.01 3.96 -6.81
C LEU A 27 9.68 4.72 -6.79
N SER A 28 8.99 4.76 -5.64
CA SER A 28 7.80 5.59 -5.42
C SER A 28 8.02 7.09 -5.68
N TYR A 29 9.23 7.62 -5.44
CA TYR A 29 9.57 9.01 -5.75
C TYR A 29 9.70 9.31 -7.25
N PHE A 30 9.80 8.27 -8.08
CA PHE A 30 9.85 8.37 -9.53
C PHE A 30 8.51 8.01 -10.20
N ALA A 31 7.44 7.81 -9.42
CA ALA A 31 6.09 7.68 -9.96
C ALA A 31 5.66 8.99 -10.63
N SER A 32 4.92 8.89 -11.74
CA SER A 32 4.45 10.07 -12.46
C SER A 32 3.35 10.80 -11.68
N SER A 33 3.42 12.12 -11.65
CA SER A 33 2.36 13.01 -11.14
C SER A 33 1.33 13.40 -12.20
N SER A 34 1.45 12.89 -13.43
CA SER A 34 0.40 13.00 -14.45
C SER A 34 -0.87 12.27 -14.00
N PRO A 35 -2.09 12.75 -14.33
CA PRO A 35 -3.33 12.06 -14.00
C PRO A 35 -3.28 10.61 -14.49
N ASP A 36 -3.61 9.68 -13.60
CA ASP A 36 -3.59 8.25 -13.91
C ASP A 36 -4.77 7.86 -14.82
N GLY A 37 -4.90 6.55 -15.11
CA GLY A 37 -6.00 6.07 -15.96
C GLY A 37 -7.39 6.28 -15.36
N LEU A 38 -7.51 6.40 -14.04
CA LEU A 38 -8.77 6.67 -13.33
C LEU A 38 -9.04 8.18 -13.26
N ASP A 39 -8.03 8.97 -12.91
CA ASP A 39 -8.12 10.44 -12.87
C ASP A 39 -8.50 10.99 -14.26
N SER A 40 -7.81 10.55 -15.32
CA SER A 40 -8.13 10.94 -16.70
C SER A 40 -9.60 10.70 -17.06
N VAL A 41 -10.17 9.54 -16.65
CA VAL A 41 -11.58 9.19 -16.89
C VAL A 41 -12.54 10.00 -16.00
N THR A 42 -12.19 10.24 -14.73
CA THR A 42 -13.06 11.00 -13.81
C THR A 42 -13.06 12.51 -14.08
N LEU A 43 -11.98 13.02 -14.69
CA LEU A 43 -11.78 14.40 -15.12
C LEU A 43 -12.31 14.68 -16.53
N HIS A 44 -12.65 13.66 -17.35
CA HIS A 44 -13.25 13.89 -18.66
C HIS A 44 -14.52 14.76 -18.57
N GLY A 45 -14.52 15.88 -19.28
CA GLY A 45 -15.58 16.89 -19.23
C GLY A 45 -15.32 18.06 -18.26
N CYS A 46 -14.22 18.02 -17.51
CA CYS A 46 -13.68 19.15 -16.74
C CYS A 46 -12.35 19.63 -17.31
N GLN A 47 -12.04 20.88 -17.02
CA GLN A 47 -10.73 21.48 -17.16
C GLN A 47 -10.21 21.85 -15.75
N ILE A 48 -8.93 21.56 -15.50
CA ILE A 48 -8.26 21.95 -14.25
C ILE A 48 -7.78 23.39 -14.42
N THR A 49 -8.26 24.29 -13.58
CA THR A 49 -7.81 25.69 -13.50
C THR A 49 -7.16 25.90 -12.14
N GLU A 50 -5.87 26.26 -12.11
CA GLU A 50 -5.17 26.55 -10.87
C GLU A 50 -5.39 28.02 -10.47
N ILE A 51 -6.01 28.25 -9.30
CA ILE A 51 -6.30 29.59 -8.78
C ILE A 51 -5.87 29.65 -7.31
N ALA A 52 -4.86 30.48 -7.03
CA ALA A 52 -4.32 30.71 -5.68
C ALA A 52 -3.94 29.40 -4.95
N ASP A 53 -3.01 28.65 -5.55
CA ASP A 53 -2.46 27.38 -5.06
C ASP A 53 -3.51 26.28 -4.79
N ARG A 54 -4.68 26.37 -5.43
CA ARG A 54 -5.71 25.32 -5.42
C ARG A 54 -6.22 25.02 -6.82
N GLU A 55 -6.35 23.72 -7.10
CA GLU A 55 -6.98 23.21 -8.31
C GLU A 55 -8.51 23.38 -8.22
N GLN A 56 -9.08 24.10 -9.19
CA GLN A 56 -10.51 24.26 -9.40
C GLN A 56 -10.91 23.43 -10.63
N LEU A 57 -12.00 22.65 -10.51
CA LEU A 57 -12.54 21.86 -11.62
C LEU A 57 -13.69 22.61 -12.30
N ASP A 58 -13.45 23.11 -13.50
CA ASP A 58 -14.45 23.82 -14.31
C ASP A 58 -15.03 22.90 -15.38
N GLY A 59 -16.36 22.74 -15.44
CA GLY A 59 -17.03 21.94 -16.48
C GLY A 59 -18.14 21.03 -15.93
N GLN A 60 -18.24 19.81 -16.45
CA GLN A 60 -19.14 18.75 -15.98
C GLN A 60 -18.42 17.39 -16.05
N CYS A 61 -18.01 16.85 -14.90
CA CYS A 61 -17.29 15.58 -14.80
C CYS A 61 -17.59 14.86 -13.48
N ILE A 62 -17.16 13.59 -13.37
CA ILE A 62 -17.40 12.75 -12.19
C ILE A 62 -16.66 13.32 -10.96
N ALA A 63 -15.43 13.82 -11.14
CA ALA A 63 -14.57 14.32 -10.07
C ALA A 63 -15.20 15.48 -9.25
N GLN A 64 -16.10 16.29 -9.81
CA GLN A 64 -16.82 17.34 -9.06
C GLN A 64 -17.71 16.79 -7.93
N ASN A 65 -18.07 15.50 -7.98
CA ASN A 65 -18.86 14.84 -6.95
C ASN A 65 -17.98 14.15 -5.89
N ALA A 66 -16.66 14.34 -5.92
CA ALA A 66 -15.76 13.83 -4.89
C ALA A 66 -16.13 14.41 -3.51
N GLN A 67 -16.41 13.53 -2.56
CA GLN A 67 -16.75 13.88 -1.19
C GLN A 67 -15.57 13.60 -0.26
N GLY A 68 -15.41 14.42 0.78
CA GLY A 68 -14.45 14.16 1.85
C GLY A 68 -14.78 12.84 2.55
N HIS A 69 -13.83 11.92 2.59
CA HIS A 69 -13.97 10.62 3.23
C HIS A 69 -13.36 10.64 4.64
N ALA A 70 -13.88 9.79 5.55
CA ALA A 70 -13.50 9.81 6.97
C ALA A 70 -11.99 9.60 7.25
N LEU A 71 -11.25 9.01 6.30
CA LEU A 71 -9.81 8.79 6.37
C LEU A 71 -8.96 9.93 5.78
N ALA A 72 -9.57 10.97 5.19
CA ALA A 72 -8.85 12.13 4.64
C ALA A 72 -8.10 12.93 5.72
N ALA A 73 -8.59 12.91 6.97
CA ALA A 73 -7.88 13.46 8.13
C ALA A 73 -6.87 12.46 8.76
N GLY A 74 -6.61 11.33 8.09
CA GLY A 74 -5.75 10.27 8.58
C GLY A 74 -4.25 10.61 8.49
N PRO A 75 -3.39 10.07 9.38
CA PRO A 75 -1.95 10.36 9.36
C PRO A 75 -1.20 9.74 8.18
N LEU A 76 -1.89 8.96 7.33
CA LEU A 76 -1.39 8.34 6.10
C LEU A 76 -2.22 8.74 4.86
N ALA A 77 -3.01 9.81 4.96
CA ALA A 77 -3.78 10.35 3.84
C ALA A 77 -2.85 10.86 2.72
N ASP A 78 -3.36 10.80 1.48
CA ASP A 78 -2.66 11.25 0.26
C ASP A 78 -1.27 10.63 0.09
N TYR A 79 -1.09 9.41 0.62
CA TYR A 79 0.18 8.69 0.71
C TYR A 79 1.31 9.46 1.43
N THR A 80 0.98 10.48 2.23
CA THR A 80 1.94 11.24 3.05
C THR A 80 2.02 10.70 4.48
N VAL A 81 3.04 11.09 5.24
CA VAL A 81 3.10 10.89 6.69
C VAL A 81 2.79 12.23 7.36
N ARG A 82 1.60 12.33 7.97
CA ARG A 82 1.07 13.55 8.62
C ARG A 82 1.03 14.79 7.70
N GLY A 83 0.75 14.62 6.41
CA GLY A 83 0.73 15.74 5.45
C GLY A 83 2.11 16.26 5.05
N GLY A 84 3.19 15.56 5.39
CA GLY A 84 4.54 15.97 4.99
C GLY A 84 4.77 15.74 3.51
N GLU A 85 5.08 16.80 2.75
CA GLU A 85 5.51 16.69 1.36
C GLU A 85 6.73 15.79 1.22
N GLY A 86 6.83 15.04 0.12
CA GLY A 86 7.95 14.15 -0.14
C GLY A 86 8.10 12.99 0.86
N THR A 87 7.04 12.60 1.58
CA THR A 87 7.08 11.45 2.51
C THR A 87 6.47 10.15 1.94
N VAL A 88 6.12 10.13 0.64
CA VAL A 88 5.51 8.98 -0.05
C VAL A 88 6.29 7.68 0.12
N GLY A 89 7.62 7.74 0.08
CA GLY A 89 8.46 6.56 0.31
C GLY A 89 8.36 6.01 1.73
N LEU A 90 8.22 6.89 2.73
CA LEU A 90 8.08 6.50 4.13
C LEU A 90 6.70 5.89 4.40
N ALA A 91 5.63 6.47 3.86
CA ALA A 91 4.28 5.91 3.93
C ALA A 91 4.22 4.50 3.29
N GLY A 92 4.84 4.32 2.12
CA GLY A 92 4.99 3.02 1.47
C GLY A 92 5.71 1.98 2.33
N VAL A 93 6.86 2.35 2.92
CA VAL A 93 7.61 1.45 3.83
C VAL A 93 6.79 1.07 5.07
N ILE A 94 6.05 2.02 5.67
CA ILE A 94 5.14 1.74 6.79
C ILE A 94 4.07 0.72 6.37
N GLY A 95 3.46 0.88 5.18
CA GLY A 95 2.48 -0.04 4.62
C GLY A 95 3.02 -1.46 4.40
N VAL A 96 4.23 -1.59 3.86
CA VAL A 96 4.92 -2.89 3.70
C VAL A 96 5.12 -3.58 5.06
N MET A 97 5.64 -2.85 6.06
CA MET A 97 5.90 -3.39 7.39
C MET A 97 4.62 -3.78 8.13
N ALA A 98 3.56 -2.97 8.03
CA ALA A 98 2.25 -3.27 8.61
C ALA A 98 1.64 -4.54 7.99
N THR A 99 1.70 -4.67 6.66
CA THR A 99 1.18 -5.85 5.94
C THR A 99 1.91 -7.13 6.35
N LEU A 100 3.24 -7.09 6.47
CA LEU A 100 4.04 -8.22 6.91
C LEU A 100 3.79 -8.60 8.38
N ALA A 101 3.61 -7.61 9.26
CA ALA A 101 3.27 -7.85 10.66
C ALA A 101 1.89 -8.53 10.79
N LEU A 102 0.89 -8.06 10.04
CA LEU A 102 -0.46 -8.65 10.01
C LEU A 102 -0.45 -10.07 9.43
N ALA A 103 0.11 -10.27 8.24
CA ALA A 103 0.16 -11.58 7.59
C ALA A 103 0.99 -12.60 8.38
N GLY A 104 2.14 -12.19 8.91
CA GLY A 104 3.00 -13.00 9.77
C GLY A 104 2.31 -13.36 11.09
N GLY A 105 1.62 -12.40 11.72
CA GLY A 105 0.84 -12.61 12.94
C GLY A 105 -0.30 -13.61 12.73
N VAL A 106 -1.10 -13.45 11.68
CA VAL A 106 -2.18 -14.39 11.33
C VAL A 106 -1.63 -15.78 11.07
N PHE A 107 -0.58 -15.92 10.25
CA PHE A 107 0.04 -17.22 9.97
C PHE A 107 0.59 -17.90 11.24
N TRP A 108 1.18 -17.12 12.15
CA TRP A 108 1.70 -17.63 13.43
C TRP A 108 0.59 -18.09 14.37
N VAL A 109 -0.53 -17.36 14.45
CA VAL A 109 -1.73 -17.79 15.20
C VAL A 109 -2.33 -19.07 14.62
N LEU A 110 -2.44 -19.17 13.29
CA LEU A 110 -2.95 -20.37 12.63
C LEU A 110 -2.03 -21.57 12.84
N ARG A 111 -0.70 -21.40 12.72
CA ARG A 111 0.30 -22.46 12.95
C ARG A 111 0.26 -23.02 14.38
N ARG A 112 -0.20 -22.24 15.37
CA ARG A 112 -0.34 -22.69 16.76
C ARG A 112 -1.51 -23.64 16.99
N ARG A 113 -2.47 -23.72 16.06
CA ARG A 113 -3.55 -24.73 16.06
C ARG A 113 -2.98 -26.04 15.51
N GLY A 114 -2.39 -26.85 16.39
CA GLY A 114 -1.72 -28.09 16.02
C GLY A 114 -2.64 -29.13 15.38
N PRO A 115 -2.08 -30.14 14.68
CA PRO A 115 -2.88 -31.21 14.07
C PRO A 115 -3.72 -31.93 15.12
N HIS A 116 -5.00 -32.16 14.81
CA HIS A 116 -5.85 -33.01 15.64
C HIS A 116 -5.29 -34.44 15.57
N PRO A 117 -4.96 -35.10 16.70
CA PRO A 117 -4.54 -36.50 16.66
C PRO A 117 -5.70 -37.35 16.13
N PRO A 118 -5.46 -38.33 15.24
CA PRO A 118 -6.53 -39.18 14.77
C PRO A 118 -7.12 -39.95 15.95
N THR A 119 -8.45 -39.88 16.08
CA THR A 119 -9.19 -40.76 16.98
C THR A 119 -8.97 -42.20 16.53
N ARG A 120 -8.39 -43.01 17.41
CA ARG A 120 -8.26 -44.45 17.18
C ARG A 120 -9.64 -45.05 17.44
N GLU A 121 -10.31 -45.47 16.37
CA GLU A 121 -11.44 -46.38 16.49
C GLU A 121 -10.85 -47.80 16.64
N ASP A 122 -11.36 -48.52 17.65
CA ASP A 122 -10.89 -49.84 18.08
C ASP A 122 -11.75 -50.97 17.45
#